data_AF-X1CFL8-F1
#
_entry.id   AF-X1CFL8-F1
#
_cell.length_a   1.000
_cell.length_b   1.000
_cell.length_c   1.000
_cell.angle_alpha   90.00
_cell.angle_beta   90.00
_cell.angle_gamma   90.00
#
_symmetry.space_group_name_H-M   'P 1'
#
loop_
_entity.id
_entity.type
_entity.pdbx_description
1 polymer ?
#
loop_
_entity_poly.entity_id
_entity_poly.type
_entity_poly.pdbx_seq_one_letter_code
_entity_poly.pdbx_strand_id
1 'polypeptide(L)'
;AAQWARNNGVYEFQIGNEEEYHIDETTMTEAQIIANLKSVATEVQSIFTNGKISYSCGQLLISDWVNTGKGDIDILAANVYQKHSSGYYNWQSDINNLVNAFGSNGAYITEFNLSGISLDSYSADEVVQAEALSEMIEYIEGSGITRAFYFTWQNNAHGVIKSDGTYRQLWDQAF
;
A
#
# COMPACT_ATOMS: atom_id res chain seq x y z
N ALA A 1 1.55 7.37 20.99
CA ALA A 1 1.52 7.97 19.64
C ALA A 1 0.17 8.61 19.31
N ALA A 2 -0.96 7.91 19.45
CA ALA A 2 -2.31 8.43 19.16
C ALA A 2 -2.66 9.77 19.84
N GLN A 3 -2.40 9.93 21.15
CA GLN A 3 -2.67 11.18 21.86
C GLN A 3 -1.83 12.35 21.31
N TRP A 4 -0.57 12.07 20.97
CA TRP A 4 0.30 13.08 20.37
C TRP A 4 -0.23 13.49 18.99
N ALA A 5 -0.60 12.53 18.15
CA ALA A 5 -1.14 12.80 16.82
C ALA A 5 -2.40 13.66 16.89
N ARG A 6 -3.31 13.35 17.82
CA ARG A 6 -4.49 14.17 18.11
C ARG A 6 -4.12 15.59 18.52
N ASN A 7 -3.21 15.73 19.46
CA ASN A 7 -2.81 17.05 19.98
C ASN A 7 -2.09 17.92 18.94
N ASN A 8 -1.59 17.33 17.85
CA ASN A 8 -0.86 18.01 16.79
C ASN A 8 -1.63 18.10 15.47
N GLY A 9 -2.94 17.82 15.47
CA GLY A 9 -3.80 18.02 14.30
C GLY A 9 -3.49 17.08 13.13
N VAL A 10 -2.90 15.91 13.41
CA VAL A 10 -2.73 14.86 12.39
C VAL A 10 -4.12 14.45 11.89
N TYR A 11 -4.30 14.36 10.57
CA TYR A 11 -5.58 14.06 9.93
C TYR A 11 -5.84 12.56 9.74
N GLU A 12 -4.78 11.75 9.72
CA GLU A 12 -4.84 10.29 9.59
C GLU A 12 -3.74 9.63 10.44
N PHE A 13 -4.10 8.58 11.17
CA PHE A 13 -3.18 7.79 11.98
C PHE A 13 -3.12 6.35 11.43
N GLN A 14 -2.02 6.00 10.76
CA GLN A 14 -1.79 4.64 10.28
C GLN A 14 -1.23 3.76 11.40
N ILE A 15 -1.89 2.64 11.70
CA ILE A 15 -1.58 1.78 12.86
C ILE A 15 -0.54 0.68 12.60
N GLY A 16 -0.06 0.56 11.36
CA GLY A 16 0.95 -0.44 10.98
C GLY A 16 1.18 -0.47 9.47
N ASN A 17 2.16 -1.26 9.04
CA ASN A 17 2.45 -1.52 7.63
C ASN A 17 2.92 -2.95 7.41
N GLU A 18 2.14 -3.71 6.64
CA GLU A 18 2.43 -5.11 6.31
C GLU A 18 2.78 -5.96 7.54
N GLU A 19 2.05 -5.77 8.63
CA GLU A 19 2.32 -6.49 9.88
C GLU A 19 2.18 -8.00 9.68
N GLU A 20 1.50 -8.44 8.60
CA GLU A 20 1.38 -9.84 8.20
C GLU A 20 2.75 -10.54 7.97
N TYR A 21 3.85 -9.81 7.78
CA TYR A 21 5.20 -10.39 7.79
C TYR A 21 5.62 -10.96 9.17
N HIS A 22 4.86 -10.70 10.22
CA HIS A 22 5.05 -11.29 11.55
C HIS A 22 4.30 -12.62 11.76
N ILE A 23 3.59 -13.11 10.76
CA ILE A 23 2.93 -14.43 10.81
C ILE A 23 4.00 -15.53 10.87
N ASP A 24 3.85 -16.43 11.83
CA ASP A 24 4.74 -17.59 12.02
C ASP A 24 3.98 -18.92 12.04
N GLU A 25 2.67 -18.88 11.79
CA GLU A 25 1.73 -20.02 11.79
C GLU A 25 1.65 -20.81 13.10
N THR A 26 2.19 -20.26 14.20
CA THR A 26 2.20 -20.93 15.51
C THR A 26 1.71 -20.02 16.63
N THR A 27 2.36 -18.88 16.83
CA THR A 27 2.02 -17.87 17.84
C THR A 27 1.25 -16.70 17.22
N MET A 28 1.44 -16.45 15.93
CA MET A 28 0.76 -15.43 15.16
C MET A 28 0.27 -16.04 13.85
N THR A 29 -1.04 -16.24 13.74
CA THR A 29 -1.72 -16.62 12.49
C THR A 29 -2.27 -15.38 11.79
N GLU A 30 -2.62 -15.51 10.51
CA GLU A 30 -3.31 -14.46 9.75
C GLU A 30 -4.58 -13.97 10.45
N ALA A 31 -5.44 -14.90 10.88
CA ALA A 31 -6.66 -14.54 11.60
C ALA A 31 -6.36 -13.79 12.91
N GLN A 32 -5.30 -14.19 13.62
CA GLN A 32 -4.90 -13.53 14.85
C GLN A 32 -4.36 -12.12 14.61
N ILE A 33 -3.55 -11.92 13.58
CA ILE A 33 -2.98 -10.59 13.30
C ILE A 33 -4.04 -9.60 12.82
N ILE A 34 -4.97 -10.04 11.96
CA ILE A 34 -6.13 -9.24 11.55
C ILE A 34 -6.98 -8.86 12.77
N ALA A 35 -7.24 -9.81 13.68
CA ALA A 35 -8.00 -9.54 14.90
C ALA A 35 -7.27 -8.54 15.82
N ASN A 36 -5.95 -8.69 15.98
CA ASN A 36 -5.13 -7.78 16.78
C ASN A 36 -5.15 -6.36 16.19
N LEU A 37 -5.00 -6.21 14.87
CA LEU A 37 -5.02 -4.91 14.20
C LEU A 37 -6.39 -4.22 14.34
N LYS A 38 -7.48 -4.96 14.23
CA LYS A 38 -8.83 -4.43 14.52
C LYS A 38 -8.95 -3.95 15.97
N SER A 39 -8.45 -4.73 16.94
CA SER A 39 -8.44 -4.33 18.35
C SER A 39 -7.61 -3.07 18.59
N VAL A 40 -6.42 -2.97 17.97
CA VAL A 40 -5.57 -1.78 18.04
C VAL A 40 -6.30 -0.57 17.44
N ALA A 41 -7.02 -0.74 16.33
CA ALA A 41 -7.82 0.32 15.74
C ALA A 41 -8.87 0.84 16.73
N THR A 42 -9.63 -0.05 17.38
CA THR A 42 -10.62 0.30 18.41
C THR A 42 -9.97 1.08 19.57
N GLU A 43 -8.82 0.63 20.07
CA GLU A 43 -8.09 1.30 21.14
C GLU A 43 -7.60 2.69 20.72
N VAL A 44 -7.04 2.81 19.51
CA VAL A 44 -6.58 4.09 18.96
C VAL A 44 -7.75 5.05 18.76
N GLN A 45 -8.91 4.58 18.32
CA GLN A 45 -10.12 5.39 18.11
C GLN A 45 -10.63 6.02 19.42
N SER A 46 -10.42 5.36 20.56
CA SER A 46 -10.76 5.91 21.87
C SER A 46 -9.94 7.16 22.24
N ILE A 47 -8.77 7.34 21.60
CA ILE A 47 -7.82 8.43 21.87
C ILE A 47 -7.80 9.44 20.73
N PHE A 48 -7.64 8.97 19.48
CA PHE A 48 -7.50 9.73 18.25
C PHE A 48 -8.88 9.94 17.60
N THR A 49 -9.58 10.99 18.04
CA THR A 49 -10.97 11.26 17.66
C THR A 49 -11.14 12.35 16.60
N ASN A 50 -10.04 12.95 16.12
CA ASN A 50 -10.02 14.11 15.22
C ASN A 50 -9.57 13.78 13.79
N GLY A 51 -9.45 12.50 13.45
CA GLY A 51 -8.96 12.04 12.15
C GLY A 51 -9.37 10.60 11.86
N LYS A 52 -8.85 10.06 10.75
CA LYS A 52 -9.10 8.68 10.33
C LYS A 52 -8.03 7.73 10.80
N ILE A 53 -8.41 6.48 11.09
CA ILE A 53 -7.46 5.40 11.33
C ILE A 53 -7.29 4.59 10.06
N SER A 54 -6.04 4.38 9.65
CA SER A 54 -5.73 3.53 8.51
C SER A 54 -4.81 2.38 8.87
N TYR A 55 -4.83 1.34 8.04
CA TYR A 55 -3.86 0.25 8.08
C TYR A 55 -3.44 -0.06 6.65
N SER A 56 -2.14 -0.34 6.46
CA SER A 56 -1.55 -0.73 5.18
C SER A 56 -1.31 -2.23 5.18
N CYS A 57 -2.10 -3.00 4.43
CA CYS A 57 -1.92 -4.44 4.31
C CYS A 57 -0.98 -4.83 3.17
N GLY A 58 -0.32 -5.99 3.32
CA GLY A 58 0.43 -6.60 2.24
C GLY A 58 -0.48 -7.04 1.09
N GLN A 59 0.00 -6.91 -0.16
CA GLN A 59 -0.78 -7.20 -1.37
C GLN A 59 -1.43 -8.59 -1.36
N LEU A 60 -0.70 -9.61 -0.89
CA LEU A 60 -1.15 -11.00 -0.88
C LEU A 60 -2.28 -11.28 0.11
N LEU A 61 -2.55 -10.35 1.02
CA LEU A 61 -3.53 -10.49 2.10
C LEU A 61 -4.77 -9.62 1.88
N ILE A 62 -4.86 -8.94 0.72
CA ILE A 62 -6.01 -8.13 0.36
C ILE A 62 -7.30 -8.97 0.38
N SER A 63 -7.27 -10.20 -0.15
CA SER A 63 -8.43 -11.10 -0.14
C SER A 63 -8.94 -11.39 1.26
N ASP A 64 -8.04 -11.59 2.21
CA ASP A 64 -8.39 -11.98 3.58
C ASP A 64 -8.95 -10.80 4.35
N TRP A 65 -8.42 -9.61 4.12
CA TRP A 65 -9.02 -8.37 4.61
C TRP A 65 -10.40 -8.09 4.01
N VAL A 66 -10.58 -8.32 2.70
CA VAL A 66 -11.88 -8.19 2.03
C VAL A 66 -12.90 -9.17 2.64
N ASN A 67 -12.51 -10.43 2.83
CA ASN A 67 -13.39 -11.46 3.36
C ASN A 67 -13.76 -11.23 4.84
N THR A 68 -12.81 -10.77 5.65
CA THR A 68 -13.02 -10.57 7.09
C THR A 68 -13.54 -9.17 7.45
N GLY A 69 -13.50 -8.24 6.50
CA GLY A 69 -13.82 -6.82 6.68
C GLY A 69 -12.78 -6.06 7.49
N LYS A 70 -12.77 -4.72 7.39
CA LYS A 70 -11.79 -3.86 8.08
C LYS A 70 -12.13 -3.52 9.55
N GLY A 71 -13.34 -3.88 10.02
CA GLY A 71 -13.79 -3.56 11.38
C GLY A 71 -13.80 -2.06 11.64
N ASP A 72 -13.23 -1.65 12.78
CA ASP A 72 -13.13 -0.24 13.20
C ASP A 72 -12.09 0.57 12.42
N ILE A 73 -11.25 -0.06 11.59
CA ILE A 73 -10.32 0.68 10.72
C ILE A 73 -11.13 1.53 9.73
N ASP A 74 -10.92 2.85 9.71
CA ASP A 74 -11.65 3.75 8.83
C ASP A 74 -11.27 3.52 7.36
N ILE A 75 -10.00 3.26 7.09
CA ILE A 75 -9.45 3.14 5.74
C ILE A 75 -8.50 1.94 5.68
N LEU A 76 -8.80 0.96 4.82
CA LEU A 76 -7.88 -0.12 4.52
C LEU A 76 -7.07 0.26 3.28
N ALA A 77 -5.80 0.60 3.49
CA ALA A 77 -4.86 0.80 2.41
C ALA A 77 -4.07 -0.48 2.12
N ALA A 78 -3.43 -0.53 0.96
CA ALA A 78 -2.61 -1.68 0.60
C ALA A 78 -1.38 -1.29 -0.21
N ASN A 79 -0.39 -2.16 -0.12
CA ASN A 79 0.76 -2.18 -1.01
C ASN A 79 0.38 -2.93 -2.28
N VAL A 80 0.69 -2.37 -3.46
CA VAL A 80 0.35 -2.96 -4.76
C VAL A 80 1.53 -2.83 -5.71
N TYR A 81 2.02 -3.97 -6.16
CA TYR A 81 3.11 -4.09 -7.13
C TYR A 81 2.66 -4.93 -8.32
N GLN A 82 3.18 -4.64 -9.53
CA GLN A 82 2.91 -5.51 -10.69
C GLN A 82 3.68 -6.83 -10.61
N LYS A 83 4.85 -6.84 -9.95
CA LYS A 83 5.76 -7.98 -9.94
C LYS A 83 6.52 -8.13 -8.62
N HIS A 84 6.75 -9.36 -8.20
CA HIS A 84 7.67 -9.70 -7.11
C HIS A 84 8.55 -10.90 -7.46
N SER A 85 9.33 -11.39 -6.50
CA SER A 85 10.16 -12.60 -6.62
C SER A 85 9.38 -13.83 -7.05
N SER A 86 8.09 -13.91 -6.72
CA SER A 86 7.20 -15.02 -7.06
C SER A 86 6.55 -14.90 -8.45
N GLY A 87 6.75 -13.79 -9.17
CA GLY A 87 6.21 -13.58 -10.51
C GLY A 87 5.37 -12.31 -10.64
N TYR A 88 4.53 -12.26 -11.68
CA TYR A 88 3.58 -11.17 -11.88
C TYR A 88 2.35 -11.35 -10.99
N TYR A 89 1.92 -10.26 -10.38
CA TYR A 89 0.70 -10.19 -9.59
C TYR A 89 -0.47 -9.65 -10.42
N ASN A 90 -1.68 -9.98 -9.99
CA ASN A 90 -2.90 -9.48 -10.61
C ASN A 90 -3.32 -8.14 -9.98
N TRP A 91 -2.42 -7.16 -10.07
CA TRP A 91 -2.50 -5.88 -9.37
C TRP A 91 -3.80 -5.10 -9.66
N GLN A 92 -4.34 -5.20 -10.87
CA GLN A 92 -5.63 -4.61 -11.24
C GLN A 92 -6.79 -5.25 -10.46
N SER A 93 -6.78 -6.58 -10.32
CA SER A 93 -7.77 -7.29 -9.51
C SER A 93 -7.65 -6.93 -8.03
N ASP A 94 -6.43 -6.72 -7.53
CA ASP A 94 -6.19 -6.33 -6.15
C ASP A 94 -6.79 -4.94 -5.84
N ILE A 95 -6.57 -3.96 -6.73
CA ILE A 95 -7.19 -2.64 -6.66
C ILE A 95 -8.72 -2.75 -6.71
N ASN A 96 -9.26 -3.52 -7.66
CA ASN A 96 -10.70 -3.71 -7.77
C ASN A 96 -11.29 -4.33 -6.51
N ASN A 97 -10.63 -5.33 -5.93
CA ASN A 97 -11.08 -5.99 -4.71
C ASN A 97 -11.18 -5.01 -3.55
N LEU A 98 -10.16 -4.16 -3.36
CA LEU A 98 -10.18 -3.10 -2.34
C LEU A 98 -11.32 -2.11 -2.55
N VAL A 99 -11.42 -1.54 -3.76
CA VAL A 99 -12.42 -0.51 -4.08
C VAL A 99 -13.83 -1.08 -3.99
N ASN A 100 -14.06 -2.30 -4.49
CA ASN A 100 -15.38 -2.94 -4.41
C ASN A 100 -15.79 -3.25 -2.96
N ALA A 101 -14.84 -3.63 -2.10
CA ALA A 101 -15.13 -3.99 -0.72
C ALA A 101 -15.32 -2.76 0.19
N PHE A 102 -14.50 -1.73 0.03
CA PHE A 102 -14.41 -0.61 0.98
C PHE A 102 -14.77 0.75 0.40
N GLY A 103 -14.97 0.84 -0.92
CA GLY A 103 -15.22 2.07 -1.64
C GLY A 103 -13.97 2.94 -1.78
N SER A 104 -14.00 3.89 -2.72
CA SER A 104 -12.88 4.80 -2.99
C SER A 104 -12.51 5.75 -1.84
N ASN A 105 -13.41 5.94 -0.87
CA ASN A 105 -13.13 6.71 0.36
C ASN A 105 -12.69 5.82 1.54
N GLY A 106 -12.82 4.49 1.42
CA GLY A 106 -12.45 3.52 2.43
C GLY A 106 -11.20 2.71 2.08
N ALA A 107 -10.57 2.99 0.93
CA ALA A 107 -9.32 2.38 0.49
C ALA A 107 -8.43 3.38 -0.25
N TYR A 108 -7.11 3.16 -0.20
CA TYR A 108 -6.12 3.84 -1.03
C TYR A 108 -4.85 2.99 -1.16
N ILE A 109 -3.89 3.39 -2.01
CA ILE A 109 -2.65 2.64 -2.21
C ILE A 109 -1.50 3.30 -1.44
N THR A 110 -1.02 2.65 -0.38
CA THR A 110 0.06 3.15 0.49
C THR A 110 1.44 2.98 -0.12
N GLU A 111 1.59 2.00 -0.99
CA GLU A 111 2.81 1.76 -1.75
C GLU A 111 2.44 1.22 -3.12
N PHE A 112 2.93 1.87 -4.19
CA PHE A 112 2.95 1.24 -5.49
C PHE A 112 4.29 1.41 -6.20
N ASN A 113 4.66 0.36 -6.95
CA ASN A 113 5.77 0.37 -7.88
C ASN A 113 5.60 -0.80 -8.88
N LEU A 114 6.41 -0.85 -9.93
CA LEU A 114 6.38 -1.95 -10.90
C LEU A 114 6.84 -3.27 -10.29
N SER A 115 7.79 -3.21 -9.35
CA SER A 115 8.21 -4.38 -8.60
C SER A 115 8.57 -4.07 -7.15
N GLY A 116 8.27 -5.02 -6.26
CA GLY A 116 8.73 -5.00 -4.87
C GLY A 116 10.19 -5.42 -4.66
N ILE A 117 10.93 -5.81 -5.72
CA ILE A 117 12.39 -6.08 -5.62
C ILE A 117 13.24 -4.91 -6.12
N SER A 118 12.95 -4.41 -7.33
CA SER A 118 13.59 -3.23 -7.95
C SER A 118 12.96 -2.95 -9.32
N LEU A 119 13.08 -1.72 -9.82
CA LEU A 119 12.71 -1.38 -11.20
C LEU A 119 13.46 -2.24 -12.23
N ASP A 120 14.75 -2.48 -12.02
CA ASP A 120 15.57 -3.28 -12.94
C ASP A 120 15.15 -4.77 -12.95
N SER A 121 14.60 -5.26 -11.84
CA SER A 121 14.00 -6.60 -11.80
C SER A 121 12.67 -6.69 -12.55
N TYR A 122 11.97 -5.58 -12.74
CA TYR A 122 10.82 -5.49 -13.64
C TYR A 122 11.30 -5.54 -15.09
N SER A 123 12.12 -4.56 -15.48
CA SER A 123 12.75 -4.43 -16.79
C SER A 123 14.03 -3.59 -16.67
N ALA A 124 15.07 -3.87 -17.45
CA ALA A 124 16.24 -2.99 -17.55
C ALA A 124 16.01 -1.79 -18.50
N ASP A 125 14.90 -1.78 -19.23
CA ASP A 125 14.53 -0.74 -20.18
C ASP A 125 13.61 0.29 -19.50
N GLU A 126 14.10 1.53 -19.34
CA GLU A 126 13.34 2.61 -18.69
C GLU A 126 12.11 3.05 -19.49
N VAL A 127 12.05 2.83 -20.81
CA VAL A 127 10.86 3.11 -21.61
C VAL A 127 9.75 2.12 -21.27
N VAL A 128 10.09 0.84 -21.14
CA VAL A 128 9.15 -0.21 -20.70
C VAL A 128 8.68 0.05 -19.27
N GLN A 129 9.57 0.55 -18.39
CA GLN A 129 9.18 0.96 -17.04
C GLN A 129 8.21 2.15 -17.08
N ALA A 130 8.47 3.16 -17.92
CA ALA A 130 7.62 4.32 -18.04
C ALA A 130 6.20 3.96 -18.51
N GLU A 131 6.09 3.18 -19.59
CA GLU A 131 4.80 2.73 -20.14
C GLU A 131 3.98 1.97 -19.10
N ALA A 132 4.60 1.03 -18.38
CA ALA A 132 3.94 0.24 -17.36
C ALA A 132 3.53 1.07 -16.13
N LEU A 133 4.34 2.08 -15.76
CA LEU A 133 4.03 2.93 -14.62
C LEU A 133 2.88 3.87 -14.96
N SER A 134 2.85 4.42 -16.17
CA SER A 134 1.72 5.21 -16.68
C SER A 134 0.43 4.39 -16.67
N GLU A 135 0.45 3.14 -17.16
CA GLU A 135 -0.72 2.25 -17.09
C GLU A 135 -1.21 2.08 -15.64
N MET A 136 -0.28 1.88 -14.71
CA MET A 136 -0.63 1.69 -13.30
C MET A 136 -1.25 2.95 -12.69
N ILE A 137 -0.69 4.13 -12.99
CA ILE A 137 -1.22 5.42 -12.53
C ILE A 137 -2.62 5.65 -13.10
N GLU A 138 -2.78 5.52 -14.43
CA GLU A 138 -4.07 5.70 -15.10
C GLU A 138 -5.15 4.75 -14.54
N TYR A 139 -4.77 3.50 -14.23
CA TYR A 139 -5.70 2.53 -13.65
C TYR A 139 -6.09 2.89 -12.21
N ILE A 140 -5.13 3.31 -11.38
CA ILE A 140 -5.40 3.77 -10.01
C ILE A 140 -6.36 4.97 -10.05
N GLU A 141 -6.09 5.97 -10.90
CA GLU A 141 -6.97 7.12 -11.06
C GLU A 141 -8.36 6.72 -11.56
N GLY A 142 -8.42 5.84 -12.56
CA GLY A 142 -9.67 5.32 -13.14
C GLY A 142 -10.50 4.49 -12.16
N SER A 143 -9.88 3.88 -11.15
CA SER A 143 -10.57 3.14 -10.08
C SER A 143 -11.32 4.06 -9.09
N GLY A 144 -11.08 5.37 -9.16
CA GLY A 144 -11.65 6.38 -8.26
C GLY A 144 -10.90 6.54 -6.94
N ILE A 145 -9.80 5.81 -6.73
CA ILE A 145 -8.88 6.05 -5.61
C ILE A 145 -8.31 7.46 -5.71
N THR A 146 -8.36 8.22 -4.62
CA THR A 146 -7.93 9.63 -4.59
C THR A 146 -6.51 9.84 -4.06
N ARG A 147 -5.88 8.77 -3.56
CA ARG A 147 -4.53 8.82 -2.97
C ARG A 147 -3.76 7.56 -3.34
N ALA A 148 -2.55 7.73 -3.86
CA ALA A 148 -1.62 6.65 -4.05
C ALA A 148 -0.20 7.17 -3.82
N PHE A 149 0.65 6.37 -3.19
CA PHE A 149 2.01 6.78 -2.87
C PHE A 149 3.00 5.89 -3.61
N TYR A 150 3.79 6.49 -4.49
CA TYR A 150 4.85 5.78 -5.18
C TYR A 150 5.93 5.38 -4.18
N PHE A 151 6.26 4.10 -4.13
CA PHE A 151 7.21 3.57 -3.16
C PHE A 151 8.65 3.79 -3.61
N THR A 152 9.44 4.43 -2.74
CA THR A 152 10.89 4.58 -2.89
C THR A 152 11.61 3.92 -1.72
N TRP A 153 12.52 3.00 -2.02
CA TRP A 153 13.39 2.35 -1.04
C TRP A 153 14.85 2.78 -1.21
N GLN A 154 15.65 2.52 -0.18
CA GLN A 154 17.07 2.84 -0.17
C GLN A 154 17.83 2.23 -1.38
N ASN A 155 18.91 2.91 -1.79
CA ASN A 155 19.86 2.48 -2.83
C ASN A 155 19.35 2.46 -4.28
N ASN A 156 18.51 3.42 -4.68
CA ASN A 156 18.13 3.70 -6.08
C ASN A 156 17.36 2.57 -6.80
N ALA A 157 17.20 1.39 -6.18
CA ALA A 157 16.50 0.23 -6.74
C ALA A 157 15.03 0.51 -7.08
N HIS A 158 14.38 1.36 -6.28
CA HIS A 158 13.00 1.85 -6.46
C HIS A 158 12.94 3.37 -6.52
N GLY A 159 14.11 4.02 -6.62
CA GLY A 159 14.24 5.45 -6.41
C GLY A 159 14.03 6.25 -7.69
N VAL A 160 13.74 7.53 -7.50
CA VAL A 160 13.66 8.54 -8.57
C VAL A 160 15.03 8.78 -9.23
N ILE A 161 16.10 8.50 -8.47
CA ILE A 161 17.49 8.71 -8.85
C ILE A 161 18.17 7.35 -9.04
N LYS A 162 19.09 7.25 -10.01
CA LYS A 162 19.94 6.08 -10.26
C LYS A 162 21.20 6.08 -9.40
N SER A 163 21.92 4.96 -9.37
CA SER A 163 23.23 4.82 -8.68
C SER A 163 24.28 5.84 -9.13
N ASP A 164 24.20 6.35 -10.35
CA ASP A 164 25.08 7.38 -10.90
C ASP A 164 24.67 8.82 -10.51
N GLY A 165 23.61 9.00 -9.72
CA GLY A 165 23.11 10.31 -9.29
C GLY A 165 22.24 11.04 -10.32
N THR A 166 21.97 10.43 -11.48
CA THR A 166 21.05 11.01 -12.48
C THR A 166 19.61 10.57 -12.24
N TYR A 167 18.66 11.40 -12.64
CA TYR A 167 17.23 11.06 -12.59
C TYR A 167 16.92 9.91 -13.55
N ARG A 168 15.96 9.05 -13.16
CA ARG A 168 15.38 8.06 -14.07
C ARG A 168 14.54 8.77 -15.11
N GLN A 169 14.66 8.36 -16.37
CA GLN A 169 13.91 8.95 -17.48
C GLN A 169 12.42 8.62 -17.41
N LEU A 170 12.06 7.56 -16.68
CA LEU A 170 10.67 7.16 -16.51
C LEU A 170 9.78 8.31 -15.99
N TRP A 171 10.32 9.25 -15.21
CA TRP A 171 9.56 10.39 -14.69
C TRP A 171 9.31 11.49 -15.72
N ASP A 172 10.17 11.61 -16.73
CA ASP A 172 9.98 12.54 -17.84
C ASP A 172 9.06 11.96 -18.91
N GLN A 173 8.83 10.64 -18.88
CA GLN A 173 8.11 9.88 -19.90
C GLN A 173 6.74 9.39 -19.43
N ALA A 174 6.53 9.27 -18.11
CA ALA A 174 5.30 8.72 -17.55
C ALA A 174 4.10 9.68 -17.54
N PHE A 175 4.23 10.89 -18.12
CA PHE A 175 3.20 11.93 -18.14
C PHE A 175 3.05 12.60 -19.51
#